data_AF-A0AA43XLF8-F1
#
_entry.id   AF-A0AA43XLF8-F1
#
_cell.length_a   1.000
_cell.length_b   1.000
_cell.length_c   1.000
_cell.angle_alpha   90.00
_cell.angle_beta   90.00
_cell.angle_gamma   90.00
#
_symmetry.space_group_name_H-M   'P 1'
#
loop_
_entity.id
_entity.type
_entity.pdbx_description
1 polymer ?
#
loop_
_entity_poly.entity_id
_entity_poly.type
_entity_poly.pdbx_seq_one_letter_code
_entity_poly.pdbx_strand_id
1 'polypeptide(L)'
;MDKKQIIATIAMVLIAVVALLGYDALREDVTAGAQSYEVTAEGYGGAVRLEVFISDEEIVEIEVLEQNETEGLGDDAIFEVIERIIENNSTEVEVVSGATISSDAAITAVENALAEAGLVAGEAYNVVAQGYGGDIELEVIIADGEIAAVNIIEHSETEGLGDEGMEETVATIIEEQSVDVDTVSGATESSEAVISGVKEALEDAGVELGGEAYEQQGTLGTGSGYGGEIILDVVTDGEEILDIVVVEESETGGLGDIAIDEIIESVLEAQSTEVDSVSGATESSEGALEAIEDALDQ
;
A
#
# COMPACT_ATOMS: atom_id res chain seq x y z
N MET A 1 24.99 51.66 -6.93
CA MET A 1 25.68 50.73 -6.02
C MET A 1 27.09 51.23 -5.77
N ASP A 2 27.53 51.31 -4.52
CA ASP A 2 28.92 51.62 -4.18
C ASP A 2 29.85 50.45 -4.60
N LYS A 3 31.14 50.71 -4.87
CA LYS A 3 32.15 49.71 -5.23
C LYS A 3 32.17 48.52 -4.27
N LYS A 4 31.92 48.76 -2.98
CA LYS A 4 31.82 47.69 -1.97
C LYS A 4 30.59 46.80 -2.17
N GLN A 5 29.46 47.37 -2.58
CA GLN A 5 28.23 46.62 -2.88
C GLN A 5 28.38 45.80 -4.16
N ILE A 6 29.05 46.34 -5.18
CA ILE A 6 29.30 45.60 -6.44
C ILE A 6 30.21 44.39 -6.19
N ILE A 7 31.27 44.53 -5.39
CA ILE A 7 32.17 43.42 -5.05
C ILE A 7 31.45 42.36 -4.20
N ALA A 8 30.61 42.77 -3.24
CA ALA A 8 29.83 41.84 -2.42
C ALA A 8 28.80 41.04 -3.25
N THR A 9 28.09 41.68 -4.18
CA THR A 9 27.14 41.00 -5.06
C THR A 9 27.83 40.02 -6.01
N ILE A 10 28.96 40.41 -6.61
CA ILE A 10 29.72 39.50 -7.49
C ILE A 10 30.28 38.32 -6.69
N ALA A 11 30.76 38.52 -5.46
CA ALA A 11 31.26 37.44 -4.61
C ALA A 11 30.15 36.48 -4.16
N MET A 12 28.95 36.97 -3.84
CA MET A 12 27.80 36.13 -3.50
C MET A 12 27.32 35.30 -4.70
N VAL A 13 27.26 35.90 -5.89
CA VAL A 13 26.91 35.18 -7.13
C VAL A 13 27.99 34.15 -7.48
N LEU A 14 29.27 34.46 -7.26
CA LEU A 14 30.36 33.49 -7.48
C LEU A 14 30.35 32.34 -6.47
N ILE A 15 30.03 32.59 -5.19
CA ILE A 15 29.88 31.53 -4.19
C ILE A 15 28.65 30.67 -4.50
N ALA A 16 27.53 31.28 -4.92
CA ALA A 16 26.34 30.54 -5.34
C ALA A 16 26.61 29.68 -6.58
N VAL A 17 27.33 30.19 -7.59
CA VAL A 17 27.68 29.43 -8.81
C VAL A 17 28.72 28.35 -8.54
N VAL A 18 29.68 28.57 -7.64
CA VAL A 18 30.66 27.54 -7.22
C VAL A 18 30.02 26.50 -6.30
N ALA A 19 29.05 26.89 -5.47
CA ALA A 19 28.22 25.96 -4.71
C ALA A 19 27.34 25.14 -5.65
N LEU A 20 26.73 25.73 -6.68
CA LEU A 20 25.93 25.02 -7.68
C LEU A 20 26.75 24.00 -8.49
N LEU A 21 27.89 24.44 -9.06
CA LEU A 21 28.77 23.56 -9.85
C LEU A 21 29.52 22.54 -8.99
N GLY A 22 29.77 22.85 -7.71
CA GLY A 22 30.35 21.93 -6.75
C GLY A 22 29.32 20.92 -6.22
N TYR A 23 28.06 21.34 -6.08
CA TYR A 23 26.92 20.50 -5.72
C TYR A 23 26.64 19.48 -6.81
N ASP A 24 26.53 19.88 -8.09
CA ASP A 24 26.36 18.95 -9.21
C ASP A 24 27.47 17.89 -9.28
N ALA A 25 28.73 18.29 -9.06
CA ALA A 25 29.87 17.37 -9.10
C ALA A 25 29.99 16.45 -7.86
N LEU A 26 29.47 16.87 -6.70
CA LEU A 26 29.35 16.04 -5.51
C LEU A 26 28.15 15.08 -5.63
N ARG A 27 27.06 15.56 -6.23
CA ARG A 27 25.84 14.82 -6.52
C ARG A 27 26.10 13.67 -7.50
N GLU A 28 26.82 13.93 -8.59
CA GLU A 28 27.21 12.91 -9.57
C GLU A 28 28.05 11.77 -8.94
N ASP A 29 28.77 12.02 -7.84
CA ASP A 29 29.55 11.02 -7.09
C ASP A 29 28.68 10.24 -6.08
N VAL A 30 27.63 10.86 -5.53
CA VAL A 30 26.67 10.24 -4.59
C VAL A 30 25.68 9.33 -5.32
N THR A 31 25.18 9.74 -6.48
CA THR A 31 24.26 8.92 -7.31
C THR A 31 25.00 8.03 -8.30
N ALA A 32 26.33 7.97 -8.25
CA ALA A 32 27.15 7.16 -9.14
C ALA A 32 26.83 5.66 -9.00
N GLY A 33 26.04 5.14 -9.93
CA GLY A 33 25.65 3.72 -9.97
C GLY A 33 24.29 3.42 -9.32
N ALA A 34 23.61 4.43 -8.80
CA ALA A 34 22.23 4.30 -8.35
C ALA A 34 21.27 4.17 -9.55
N GLN A 35 20.20 3.40 -9.35
CA GLN A 35 19.02 3.41 -10.21
C GLN A 35 18.10 4.55 -9.75
N SER A 36 17.41 5.21 -10.67
CA SER A 36 16.46 6.28 -10.35
C SER A 36 15.02 5.88 -10.70
N TYR A 37 14.10 6.31 -9.85
CA TYR A 37 12.67 6.00 -9.91
C TYR A 37 11.90 7.32 -9.80
N GLU A 38 11.17 7.69 -10.87
CA GLU A 38 10.29 8.86 -10.86
C GLU A 38 8.90 8.45 -10.38
N VAL A 39 8.48 9.01 -9.25
CA VAL A 39 7.28 8.58 -8.51
C VAL A 39 6.40 9.77 -8.17
N THR A 40 5.10 9.54 -8.07
CA THR A 40 4.10 10.57 -7.76
C THR A 40 3.17 10.10 -6.64
N ALA A 41 2.79 11.03 -5.76
CA ALA A 41 1.70 10.82 -4.80
C ALA A 41 0.88 12.11 -4.64
N GLU A 42 -0.39 11.99 -4.27
CA GLU A 42 -1.27 13.15 -4.08
C GLU A 42 -1.05 13.82 -2.72
N GLY A 43 -0.70 15.11 -2.75
CA GLY A 43 -0.58 15.97 -1.57
C GLY A 43 -1.78 16.92 -1.39
N TYR A 44 -1.75 17.72 -0.32
CA TYR A 44 -2.82 18.68 -0.02
C TYR A 44 -2.95 19.79 -1.08
N GLY A 45 -1.83 20.17 -1.69
CA GLY A 45 -1.74 21.13 -2.79
C GLY A 45 -1.81 20.50 -4.19
N GLY A 46 -2.00 19.18 -4.26
CA GLY A 46 -1.95 18.36 -5.48
C GLY A 46 -0.70 17.47 -5.53
N ALA A 47 -0.48 16.85 -6.68
CA ALA A 47 0.63 15.92 -6.92
C ALA A 47 2.01 16.42 -6.43
N VAL A 48 2.70 15.53 -5.72
CA VAL A 48 4.11 15.61 -5.33
C VAL A 48 4.87 14.59 -6.17
N ARG A 49 5.76 15.07 -7.04
CA ARG A 49 6.65 14.22 -7.87
C ARG A 49 8.06 14.22 -7.32
N LEU A 50 8.60 13.04 -7.09
CA LEU A 50 9.96 12.82 -6.63
C LEU A 50 10.76 11.98 -7.64
N GLU A 51 12.07 12.14 -7.66
CA GLU A 51 13.01 11.18 -8.24
C GLU A 51 13.84 10.59 -7.09
N VAL A 52 13.69 9.28 -6.86
CA VAL A 52 14.37 8.56 -5.77
C VAL A 52 15.53 7.76 -6.37
N PHE A 53 16.73 7.94 -5.81
CA PHE A 53 17.94 7.25 -6.23
C PHE A 53 18.27 6.15 -5.23
N ILE A 54 18.40 4.92 -5.72
CA ILE A 54 18.62 3.72 -4.91
C ILE A 54 19.87 2.98 -5.39
N SER A 55 20.77 2.64 -4.48
CA SER A 55 21.97 1.85 -4.75
C SER A 55 22.21 0.85 -3.64
N ASP A 56 22.54 -0.40 -3.98
CA ASP A 56 22.80 -1.47 -3.01
C ASP A 56 21.70 -1.60 -1.94
N GLU A 57 20.43 -1.50 -2.36
CA GLU A 57 19.24 -1.57 -1.49
C GLU A 57 19.09 -0.37 -0.52
N GLU A 58 19.85 0.71 -0.71
CA GLU A 58 19.82 1.92 0.11
C GLU A 58 19.33 3.15 -0.67
N ILE A 59 18.49 3.97 -0.04
CA ILE A 59 18.10 5.29 -0.58
C ILE A 59 19.30 6.23 -0.44
N VAL A 60 19.87 6.67 -1.56
CA VAL A 60 21.06 7.53 -1.57
C VAL A 60 20.73 9.01 -1.78
N GLU A 61 19.65 9.32 -2.51
CA GLU A 61 19.17 10.68 -2.73
C GLU A 61 17.67 10.66 -3.08
N ILE A 62 16.97 11.74 -2.73
CA ILE A 62 15.60 12.02 -3.18
C ILE A 62 15.59 13.44 -3.71
N GLU A 63 15.17 13.62 -4.96
CA GLU A 63 14.97 14.93 -5.59
C GLU A 63 13.47 15.24 -5.70
N VAL A 64 13.07 16.43 -5.27
CA VAL A 64 11.71 16.93 -5.52
C VAL A 64 11.66 17.52 -6.93
N LEU A 65 10.96 16.85 -7.85
CA LEU A 65 10.77 17.30 -9.23
C LEU A 65 9.67 18.37 -9.33
N GLU A 66 8.55 18.13 -8.66
CA GLU A 66 7.39 19.02 -8.65
C GLU A 66 6.61 18.89 -7.34
N GLN A 67 6.12 20.00 -6.80
CA GLN A 67 5.16 20.04 -5.69
C GLN A 67 4.40 21.38 -5.71
N ASN A 68 3.15 21.36 -5.22
CA ASN A 68 2.27 22.54 -5.20
C ASN A 68 1.68 22.82 -3.80
N GLU A 69 2.40 22.42 -2.75
CA GLU A 69 1.97 22.53 -1.36
C GLU A 69 1.91 23.98 -0.83
N THR A 70 1.32 24.14 0.35
CA THR A 70 1.23 25.44 1.02
C THR A 70 2.61 25.92 1.47
N GLU A 71 3.07 27.07 0.93
CA GLU A 71 4.38 27.68 1.23
C GLU A 71 4.61 27.90 2.74
N GLY A 72 5.75 27.42 3.24
CA GLY A 72 6.17 27.46 4.63
C GLY A 72 5.41 26.51 5.56
N LEU A 73 4.74 25.49 5.00
CA LEU A 73 4.01 24.48 5.76
C LEU A 73 4.13 23.10 5.12
N GLY A 74 3.45 22.89 3.98
CA GLY A 74 3.43 21.58 3.32
C GLY A 74 4.70 21.31 2.53
N ASP A 75 5.28 22.35 1.91
CA ASP A 75 6.58 22.28 1.25
C ASP A 75 7.72 22.00 2.25
N ASP A 76 7.75 22.73 3.37
CA ASP A 76 8.71 22.51 4.46
C ASP A 76 8.55 21.10 5.04
N ALA A 77 7.31 20.60 5.16
CA ALA A 77 7.04 19.25 5.66
C ALA A 77 7.58 18.15 4.73
N ILE A 78 7.40 18.29 3.41
CA ILE A 78 7.98 17.37 2.42
C ILE A 78 9.49 17.29 2.59
N PHE A 79 10.19 18.43 2.68
CA PHE A 79 11.65 18.43 2.86
C PHE A 79 12.10 17.82 4.18
N GLU A 80 11.39 18.10 5.28
CA GLU A 80 11.71 17.54 6.59
C GLU A 80 11.51 16.01 6.63
N VAL A 81 10.44 15.51 6.00
CA VAL A 81 10.20 14.07 5.86
C VAL A 81 11.29 13.41 5.01
N ILE A 82 11.62 13.98 3.84
CA ILE A 82 12.70 13.47 2.98
C ILE A 82 14.04 13.40 3.74
N GLU A 83 14.38 14.42 4.54
CA GLU A 83 15.59 14.41 5.36
C GLU A 83 15.58 13.24 6.35
N ARG A 84 14.44 12.99 7.03
CA ARG A 84 14.28 11.87 7.96
C ARG A 84 14.38 10.52 7.25
N ILE A 85 13.80 10.39 6.06
CA ILE A 85 13.85 9.15 5.27
C ILE A 85 15.30 8.84 4.90
N ILE A 86 16.06 9.81 4.39
CA ILE A 86 17.47 9.60 4.02
C ILE A 86 18.33 9.33 5.28
N GLU A 87 18.09 10.03 6.39
CA GLU A 87 18.85 9.82 7.63
C GLU A 87 18.62 8.42 8.22
N ASN A 88 17.38 7.91 8.16
CA ASN A 88 17.02 6.60 8.71
C ASN A 88 17.09 5.46 7.69
N ASN A 89 17.19 5.78 6.40
CA ASN A 89 17.04 4.85 5.28
C ASN A 89 15.79 3.97 5.45
N SER A 90 14.67 4.61 5.81
CA SER A 90 13.38 3.98 6.10
C SER A 90 12.26 4.99 5.88
N THR A 91 11.11 4.51 5.42
CA THR A 91 9.87 5.28 5.26
C THR A 91 9.06 5.36 6.56
N GLU A 92 9.42 4.57 7.58
CA GLU A 92 8.82 4.59 8.93
C GLU A 92 9.27 5.83 9.73
N VAL A 93 8.86 7.02 9.27
CA VAL A 93 9.21 8.31 9.88
C VAL A 93 7.97 9.06 10.35
N GLU A 94 8.12 9.86 11.40
CA GLU A 94 6.99 10.66 11.88
C GLU A 94 6.57 11.72 10.84
N VAL A 95 5.27 11.94 10.72
CA VAL A 95 4.71 13.06 9.96
C VAL A 95 4.97 14.42 10.63
N VAL A 96 4.89 15.51 9.87
CA VAL A 96 5.01 16.87 10.42
C VAL A 96 3.65 17.37 10.92
N SER A 97 3.61 17.79 12.18
CA SER A 97 2.39 18.27 12.83
C SER A 97 1.75 19.44 12.08
N GLY A 98 0.51 19.24 11.60
CA GLY A 98 -0.25 20.26 10.87
C GLY A 98 -0.03 20.25 9.35
N ALA A 99 0.77 19.32 8.86
CA ALA A 99 1.03 19.08 7.44
C ALA A 99 1.03 17.57 7.13
N THR A 100 0.12 16.82 7.77
CA THR A 100 0.01 15.35 7.68
C THR A 100 -0.11 14.88 6.23
N ILE A 101 -1.10 15.39 5.49
CA ILE A 101 -1.32 15.00 4.07
C ILE A 101 -0.08 15.25 3.21
N SER A 102 0.60 16.39 3.38
CA SER A 102 1.83 16.69 2.63
C SER A 102 3.01 15.79 3.04
N SER A 103 3.04 15.37 4.30
CA SER A 103 4.05 14.44 4.83
C SER A 103 3.83 13.03 4.27
N ASP A 104 2.59 12.55 4.35
CA ASP A 104 2.18 11.24 3.85
C ASP A 104 2.44 11.14 2.35
N ALA A 105 2.13 12.18 1.57
CA ALA A 105 2.45 12.21 0.14
C ALA A 105 3.95 11.98 -0.15
N ALA A 106 4.86 12.56 0.65
CA ALA A 106 6.29 12.32 0.48
C ALA A 106 6.70 10.89 0.89
N ILE A 107 6.11 10.35 1.96
CA ILE A 107 6.33 8.97 2.42
C ILE A 107 5.86 7.99 1.34
N THR A 108 4.60 8.08 0.94
CA THR A 108 3.97 7.22 -0.08
C THR A 108 4.72 7.27 -1.40
N ALA A 109 5.16 8.46 -1.85
CA ALA A 109 5.95 8.55 -3.07
C ALA A 109 7.26 7.74 -2.95
N VAL A 110 7.97 7.81 -1.81
CA VAL A 110 9.19 7.03 -1.61
C VAL A 110 8.90 5.54 -1.46
N GLU A 111 7.80 5.16 -0.82
CA GLU A 111 7.36 3.76 -0.74
C GLU A 111 7.10 3.17 -2.12
N ASN A 112 6.45 3.94 -3.01
CA ASN A 112 6.27 3.55 -4.41
C ASN A 112 7.63 3.34 -5.11
N ALA A 113 8.64 4.17 -4.83
CA ALA A 113 9.96 3.98 -5.42
C ALA A 113 10.66 2.72 -4.89
N LEU A 114 10.51 2.42 -3.60
CA LEU A 114 11.02 1.18 -3.01
C LEU A 114 10.29 -0.04 -3.59
N ALA A 115 8.98 0.07 -3.84
CA ALA A 115 8.17 -0.96 -4.48
C ALA A 115 8.66 -1.25 -5.91
N GLU A 116 8.83 -0.21 -6.73
CA GLU A 116 9.37 -0.33 -8.08
C GLU A 116 10.81 -0.87 -8.09
N ALA A 117 11.58 -0.62 -7.02
CA ALA A 117 12.91 -1.17 -6.83
C ALA A 117 12.93 -2.62 -6.32
N GLY A 118 11.76 -3.19 -5.96
CA GLY A 118 11.64 -4.51 -5.36
C GLY A 118 12.18 -4.59 -3.93
N LEU A 119 12.17 -3.48 -3.19
CA LEU A 119 12.70 -3.33 -1.84
C LEU A 119 11.63 -3.24 -0.75
N VAL A 120 10.39 -3.61 -1.09
CA VAL A 120 9.30 -3.71 -0.12
C VAL A 120 9.32 -5.09 0.51
N ALA A 121 9.21 -5.13 1.84
CA ALA A 121 9.05 -6.39 2.57
C ALA A 121 7.69 -7.02 2.23
N GLY A 122 7.64 -8.34 2.08
CA GLY A 122 6.39 -9.04 1.80
C GLY A 122 6.60 -10.26 0.90
N GLU A 123 5.51 -10.98 0.68
CA GLU A 123 5.45 -12.06 -0.31
C GLU A 123 4.90 -11.51 -1.64
N ALA A 124 5.56 -11.85 -2.75
CA ALA A 124 5.25 -11.36 -4.08
C ALA A 124 4.36 -12.36 -4.85
N TYR A 125 3.22 -11.88 -5.33
CA TYR A 125 2.22 -12.61 -6.08
C TYR A 125 2.17 -12.07 -7.51
N ASN A 126 2.57 -12.92 -8.47
CA ASN A 126 2.63 -12.54 -9.88
C ASN A 126 1.36 -13.02 -10.58
N VAL A 127 0.59 -12.07 -11.11
CA VAL A 127 -0.73 -12.31 -11.71
C VAL A 127 -0.79 -11.70 -13.10
N VAL A 128 -1.68 -12.24 -13.94
CA VAL A 128 -1.88 -11.75 -15.30
C VAL A 128 -3.35 -11.50 -15.55
N ALA A 129 -3.71 -10.24 -15.77
CA ALA A 129 -5.08 -9.82 -16.03
C ALA A 129 -5.27 -9.34 -17.48
N GLN A 130 -6.46 -9.53 -18.03
CA GLN A 130 -6.78 -9.06 -19.39
C GLN A 130 -7.22 -7.59 -19.35
N GLY A 131 -6.37 -6.69 -19.84
CA GLY A 131 -6.70 -5.29 -20.11
C GLY A 131 -7.27 -5.04 -21.52
N TYR A 132 -7.46 -3.76 -21.85
CA TYR A 132 -8.00 -3.33 -23.15
C TYR A 132 -7.02 -3.55 -24.31
N GLY A 133 -5.75 -3.23 -24.08
CA GLY A 133 -4.66 -3.30 -25.04
C GLY A 133 -3.96 -4.67 -25.09
N GLY A 134 -4.21 -5.53 -24.11
CA GLY A 134 -3.61 -6.86 -24.03
C GLY A 134 -3.56 -7.36 -22.60
N ASP A 135 -2.72 -8.36 -22.37
CA ASP A 135 -2.45 -8.86 -21.02
C ASP A 135 -1.66 -7.80 -20.24
N ILE A 136 -1.96 -7.67 -18.95
CA ILE A 136 -1.26 -6.84 -17.98
C ILE A 136 -0.66 -7.80 -16.96
N GLU A 137 0.67 -7.76 -16.82
CA GLU A 137 1.41 -8.52 -15.82
C GLU A 137 1.61 -7.62 -14.59
N LEU A 138 1.16 -8.09 -13.43
CA LEU A 138 1.29 -7.40 -12.15
C LEU A 138 2.09 -8.25 -11.17
N GLU A 139 2.87 -7.58 -10.33
CA GLU A 139 3.42 -8.15 -9.12
C GLU A 139 2.81 -7.41 -7.92
N VAL A 140 2.04 -8.12 -7.10
CA VAL A 140 1.44 -7.59 -5.88
C VAL A 140 2.25 -8.09 -4.69
N ILE A 141 2.71 -7.18 -3.85
CA ILE A 141 3.48 -7.50 -2.65
C ILE A 141 2.54 -7.35 -1.46
N ILE A 142 2.39 -8.43 -0.70
CA ILE A 142 1.54 -8.48 0.48
C ILE A 142 2.41 -8.69 1.71
N ALA A 143 2.23 -7.85 2.72
CA ALA A 143 2.95 -7.90 3.98
C ALA A 143 1.98 -7.67 5.13
N ASP A 144 2.07 -8.50 6.16
CA ASP A 144 1.30 -8.34 7.40
C ASP A 144 -0.22 -8.19 7.18
N GLY A 145 -0.76 -8.82 6.14
CA GLY A 145 -2.18 -8.77 5.79
C GLY A 145 -2.61 -7.57 4.93
N GLU A 146 -1.67 -6.70 4.55
CA GLU A 146 -1.91 -5.49 3.77
C GLU A 146 -1.24 -5.55 2.38
N ILE A 147 -1.78 -4.81 1.42
CA ILE A 147 -1.12 -4.57 0.13
C ILE A 147 0.00 -3.57 0.37
N ALA A 148 1.23 -4.07 0.38
CA ALA A 148 2.42 -3.24 0.52
C ALA A 148 2.83 -2.58 -0.80
N ALA A 149 2.57 -3.23 -1.95
CA ALA A 149 2.81 -2.66 -3.26
C ALA A 149 2.03 -3.36 -4.38
N VAL A 150 1.80 -2.63 -5.48
CA VAL A 150 1.34 -3.19 -6.76
C VAL A 150 2.23 -2.65 -7.88
N ASN A 151 3.07 -3.51 -8.45
CA ASN A 151 3.98 -3.19 -9.53
C ASN A 151 3.38 -3.63 -10.87
N ILE A 152 3.29 -2.70 -11.82
CA ILE A 152 2.89 -3.01 -13.21
C ILE A 152 4.15 -3.42 -13.99
N ILE A 153 4.31 -4.71 -14.25
CA ILE A 153 5.53 -5.28 -14.86
C ILE A 153 5.53 -5.14 -16.38
N GLU A 154 4.41 -5.46 -17.03
CA GLU A 154 4.25 -5.37 -18.48
C GLU A 154 2.79 -5.07 -18.83
N HIS A 155 2.55 -4.17 -19.79
CA HIS A 155 1.23 -3.90 -20.32
C HIS A 155 1.30 -3.41 -21.78
N SER A 156 0.16 -3.43 -22.47
CA SER A 156 0.01 -2.91 -23.84
C SER A 156 -1.11 -1.87 -23.96
N GLU A 157 -1.46 -1.22 -22.84
CA GLU A 157 -2.50 -0.20 -22.76
C GLU A 157 -2.19 1.07 -23.60
N THR A 158 -3.23 1.89 -23.80
CA THR A 158 -3.08 3.13 -24.58
C THR A 158 -2.36 4.19 -23.76
N GLU A 159 -1.23 4.70 -24.28
CA GLU A 159 -0.41 5.76 -23.66
C GLU A 159 -1.23 7.04 -23.38
N GLY A 160 -1.09 7.58 -22.16
CA GLY A 160 -1.81 8.73 -21.63
C GLY A 160 -3.31 8.50 -21.38
N LEU A 161 -3.74 7.24 -21.24
CA LEU A 161 -5.12 6.87 -20.95
C LEU A 161 -5.18 5.62 -20.07
N GLY A 162 -4.83 4.47 -20.63
CA GLY A 162 -4.94 3.20 -19.91
C GLY A 162 -3.79 2.98 -18.94
N ASP A 163 -2.58 3.43 -19.29
CA ASP A 163 -1.43 3.52 -18.39
C ASP A 163 -1.71 4.42 -17.18
N GLU A 164 -2.07 5.69 -17.42
CA GLU A 164 -2.40 6.65 -16.35
C GLU A 164 -3.57 6.14 -15.49
N GLY A 165 -4.59 5.53 -16.12
CA GLY A 165 -5.72 4.95 -15.40
C GLY A 165 -5.35 3.76 -14.52
N MET A 166 -4.39 2.93 -14.93
CA MET A 166 -3.89 1.84 -14.08
C MET A 166 -3.10 2.39 -12.89
N GLU A 167 -2.20 3.35 -13.12
CA GLU A 167 -1.43 4.00 -12.05
C GLU A 167 -2.34 4.66 -11.00
N GLU A 168 -3.37 5.38 -11.45
CA GLU A 168 -4.37 5.99 -10.54
C GLU A 168 -5.16 4.91 -9.79
N THR A 169 -5.55 3.81 -10.45
CA THR A 169 -6.26 2.70 -9.79
C THR A 169 -5.38 2.02 -8.75
N VAL A 170 -4.10 1.78 -9.05
CA VAL A 170 -3.12 1.22 -8.10
C VAL A 170 -2.99 2.13 -6.88
N ALA A 171 -2.83 3.43 -7.09
CA ALA A 171 -2.72 4.39 -6.00
C ALA A 171 -3.94 4.34 -5.08
N THR A 172 -5.16 4.30 -5.63
CA THR A 172 -6.39 4.17 -4.83
C THR A 172 -6.48 2.85 -4.10
N ILE A 173 -6.09 1.73 -4.71
CA ILE A 173 -6.10 0.41 -4.05
C ILE A 173 -5.17 0.41 -2.83
N ILE A 174 -3.96 0.97 -2.98
CA ILE A 174 -2.97 1.05 -1.89
C ILE A 174 -3.44 2.02 -0.80
N GLU A 175 -4.00 3.18 -1.19
CA GLU A 175 -4.50 4.18 -0.24
C GLU A 175 -5.70 3.66 0.56
N GLU A 176 -6.67 3.03 -0.11
CA GLU A 176 -7.88 2.53 0.53
C GLU A 176 -7.72 1.14 1.14
N GLN A 177 -6.60 0.45 0.85
CA GLN A 177 -6.39 -0.97 1.16
C GLN A 177 -7.62 -1.79 0.78
N SER A 178 -8.13 -1.55 -0.44
CA SER A 178 -9.40 -2.09 -0.91
C SER A 178 -9.34 -2.36 -2.40
N VAL A 179 -10.04 -3.43 -2.81
CA VAL A 179 -10.29 -3.77 -4.21
C VAL A 179 -11.72 -3.42 -4.66
N ASP A 180 -12.50 -2.75 -3.80
CA ASP A 180 -13.80 -2.15 -4.11
C ASP A 180 -13.67 -0.66 -4.42
N VAL A 181 -12.77 -0.34 -5.35
CA VAL A 181 -12.47 1.03 -5.79
C VAL A 181 -13.17 1.37 -7.11
N ASP A 182 -13.47 2.64 -7.33
CA ASP A 182 -14.05 3.11 -8.59
C ASP A 182 -13.03 3.02 -9.74
N THR A 183 -13.51 2.67 -10.94
CA THR A 183 -12.66 2.70 -12.14
C THR A 183 -12.40 4.12 -12.63
N VAL A 184 -11.26 4.34 -13.28
CA VAL A 184 -10.89 5.66 -13.83
C VAL A 184 -11.68 5.98 -15.11
N SER A 185 -12.22 7.18 -15.18
CA SER A 185 -13.07 7.63 -16.29
C SER A 185 -12.29 7.67 -17.61
N GLY A 186 -12.69 6.82 -18.56
CA GLY A 186 -12.02 6.71 -19.86
C GLY A 186 -10.95 5.60 -19.94
N ALA A 187 -10.65 4.95 -18.81
CA ALA A 187 -9.71 3.84 -18.68
C ALA A 187 -10.35 2.63 -17.96
N THR A 188 -11.68 2.50 -18.01
CA THR A 188 -12.45 1.49 -17.24
C THR A 188 -11.92 0.07 -17.37
N GLU A 189 -11.65 -0.40 -18.58
CA GLU A 189 -11.17 -1.77 -18.83
C GLU A 189 -9.75 -1.98 -18.26
N SER A 190 -8.90 -0.95 -18.26
CA SER A 190 -7.55 -0.98 -17.70
C SER A 190 -7.61 -1.01 -16.16
N SER A 191 -8.48 -0.20 -15.55
CA SER A 191 -8.75 -0.21 -14.11
C SER A 191 -9.32 -1.55 -13.64
N GLU A 192 -10.31 -2.10 -14.35
CA GLU A 192 -10.91 -3.41 -14.02
C GLU A 192 -9.88 -4.54 -14.09
N ALA A 193 -8.94 -4.48 -15.03
CA ALA A 193 -7.84 -5.43 -15.12
C ALA A 193 -6.89 -5.33 -13.90
N VAL A 194 -6.53 -4.13 -13.46
CA VAL A 194 -5.75 -3.96 -12.22
C VAL A 194 -6.51 -4.52 -11.02
N ILE A 195 -7.77 -4.10 -10.82
CA ILE A 195 -8.60 -4.56 -9.69
C ILE A 195 -8.71 -6.08 -9.68
N SER A 196 -8.96 -6.70 -10.84
CA SER A 196 -9.07 -8.16 -10.93
C SER A 196 -7.75 -8.87 -10.66
N GLY A 197 -6.62 -8.33 -11.16
CA GLY A 197 -5.30 -8.90 -10.85
C GLY A 197 -4.98 -8.81 -9.37
N VAL A 198 -5.23 -7.67 -8.72
CA VAL A 198 -5.02 -7.53 -7.28
C VAL A 198 -5.92 -8.47 -6.50
N LYS A 199 -7.20 -8.66 -6.90
CA LYS A 199 -8.09 -9.67 -6.31
C LYS A 199 -7.51 -11.08 -6.40
N GLU A 200 -7.03 -11.49 -7.57
CA GLU A 200 -6.40 -12.80 -7.75
C GLU A 200 -5.16 -12.97 -6.85
N ALA A 201 -4.34 -11.92 -6.71
CA ALA A 201 -3.17 -11.97 -5.84
C ALA A 201 -3.54 -12.12 -4.35
N LEU A 202 -4.58 -11.44 -3.90
CA LEU A 202 -5.11 -11.55 -2.53
C LEU A 202 -5.71 -12.94 -2.26
N GLU A 203 -6.46 -13.47 -3.23
CA GLU A 203 -6.98 -14.85 -3.18
C GLU A 203 -5.84 -15.87 -3.09
N ASP A 204 -4.79 -15.72 -3.91
CA ASP A 204 -3.60 -16.58 -3.88
C ASP A 204 -2.83 -16.47 -2.56
N ALA A 205 -2.86 -15.30 -1.92
CA ALA A 205 -2.26 -15.05 -0.62
C ALA A 205 -3.13 -15.51 0.57
N GLY A 206 -4.41 -15.79 0.33
CA GLY A 206 -5.39 -16.06 1.39
C GLY A 206 -5.63 -14.84 2.28
N VAL A 207 -5.58 -13.63 1.70
CA VAL A 207 -5.82 -12.36 2.41
C VAL A 207 -7.14 -11.76 1.98
N GLU A 208 -8.01 -11.44 2.94
CA GLU A 208 -9.16 -10.56 2.73
C GLU A 208 -8.85 -9.15 3.22
N LEU A 209 -9.06 -8.17 2.35
CA LEU A 209 -8.88 -6.77 2.70
C LEU A 209 -10.10 -6.22 3.44
N GLY A 210 -9.85 -5.49 4.53
CA GLY A 210 -10.89 -4.87 5.34
C GLY A 210 -11.13 -5.53 6.71
N GLY A 211 -10.42 -6.61 7.03
CA GLY A 211 -10.20 -7.05 8.41
C GLY A 211 -8.94 -6.39 8.95
N GLU A 212 -9.03 -5.55 9.99
CA GLU A 212 -7.82 -5.17 10.72
C GLU A 212 -7.25 -6.46 11.32
N ALA A 213 -6.08 -6.92 10.84
CA ALA A 213 -5.40 -8.03 11.47
C ALA A 213 -4.91 -7.57 12.86
N TYR A 214 -5.58 -7.99 13.93
CA TYR A 214 -5.11 -7.66 15.27
C TYR A 214 -3.90 -8.53 15.60
N GLU A 215 -2.72 -7.93 15.78
CA GLU A 215 -1.48 -8.64 16.18
C GLU A 215 -1.58 -9.39 17.53
N GLN A 216 -2.68 -9.22 18.27
CA GLN A 216 -2.94 -10.01 19.46
C GLN A 216 -3.51 -11.37 19.07
N GLN A 217 -2.73 -12.43 19.32
CA GLN A 217 -3.24 -13.79 19.32
C GLN A 217 -4.49 -13.86 20.21
N GLY A 218 -5.61 -14.25 19.60
CA GLY A 218 -6.90 -14.34 20.26
C GLY A 218 -7.05 -15.65 21.03
N THR A 219 -8.30 -16.05 21.22
CA THR A 219 -8.63 -17.35 21.78
C THR A 219 -9.01 -18.30 20.65
N LEU A 220 -8.32 -19.44 20.57
CA LEU A 220 -8.63 -20.47 19.59
C LEU A 220 -9.92 -21.19 19.98
N GLY A 221 -10.84 -21.26 19.04
CA GLY A 221 -12.05 -22.06 19.14
C GLY A 221 -12.15 -23.08 18.00
N THR A 222 -12.86 -24.16 18.27
CA THR A 222 -12.95 -25.31 17.37
C THR A 222 -14.40 -25.68 17.07
N GLY A 223 -14.68 -25.97 15.80
CA GLY A 223 -16.01 -26.34 15.33
C GLY A 223 -15.97 -27.43 14.25
N SER A 224 -17.09 -28.12 14.06
CA SER A 224 -17.19 -29.23 13.09
C SER A 224 -17.95 -28.81 11.84
N GLY A 225 -17.22 -28.57 10.75
CA GLY A 225 -17.76 -28.28 9.42
C GLY A 225 -18.07 -29.52 8.58
N TYR A 226 -18.46 -29.32 7.32
CA TYR A 226 -18.78 -30.41 6.39
C TYR A 226 -17.52 -31.18 5.94
N GLY A 227 -16.44 -30.45 5.68
CA GLY A 227 -15.17 -30.95 5.19
C GLY A 227 -14.20 -31.34 6.30
N GLY A 228 -14.37 -30.82 7.52
CA GLY A 228 -13.55 -31.23 8.65
C GLY A 228 -13.69 -30.35 9.89
N GLU A 229 -12.61 -30.34 10.67
CA GLU A 229 -12.47 -29.42 11.80
C GLU A 229 -12.18 -28.01 11.25
N ILE A 230 -12.83 -27.01 11.85
CA ILE A 230 -12.60 -25.59 11.60
C ILE A 230 -11.99 -25.03 12.89
N ILE A 231 -10.87 -24.33 12.78
CA ILE A 231 -10.17 -23.68 13.88
C ILE A 231 -10.10 -22.19 13.56
N LEU A 232 -10.68 -21.38 14.43
CA LEU A 232 -10.69 -19.92 14.31
C LEU A 232 -9.98 -19.31 15.51
N ASP A 233 -9.26 -18.22 15.30
CA ASP A 233 -8.69 -17.38 16.35
C ASP A 233 -9.58 -16.14 16.54
N VAL A 234 -10.23 -16.02 17.70
CA VAL A 234 -11.15 -14.91 17.98
C VAL A 234 -10.49 -13.88 18.89
N VAL A 235 -10.31 -12.67 18.40
CA VAL A 235 -9.72 -11.55 19.12
C VAL A 235 -10.82 -10.71 19.76
N THR A 236 -10.68 -10.40 21.05
CA THR A 236 -11.67 -9.61 21.79
C THR A 236 -11.01 -8.51 22.65
N ASP A 237 -11.69 -7.37 22.80
CA ASP A 237 -11.43 -6.40 23.88
C ASP A 237 -12.66 -6.31 24.79
N GLY A 238 -12.62 -7.08 25.87
CA GLY A 238 -13.74 -7.16 26.81
C GLY A 238 -14.93 -7.92 26.22
N GLU A 239 -15.99 -7.21 25.85
CA GLU A 239 -17.21 -7.78 25.26
C GLU A 239 -17.29 -7.55 23.73
N GLU A 240 -16.32 -6.82 23.17
CA GLU A 240 -16.25 -6.49 21.74
C GLU A 240 -15.40 -7.53 21.01
N ILE A 241 -15.94 -8.09 19.93
CA ILE A 241 -15.25 -8.97 18.99
C ILE A 241 -14.51 -8.06 18.01
N LEU A 242 -13.20 -8.09 18.10
CA LEU A 242 -12.34 -7.23 17.29
C LEU A 242 -12.10 -7.86 15.92
N ASP A 243 -11.82 -9.15 15.90
CA ASP A 243 -11.45 -9.89 14.68
C ASP A 243 -11.59 -11.41 14.87
N ILE A 244 -11.71 -12.12 13.76
CA ILE A 244 -11.82 -13.58 13.70
C ILE A 244 -10.98 -14.08 12.53
N VAL A 245 -9.89 -14.77 12.83
CA VAL A 245 -8.95 -15.26 11.82
C VAL A 245 -9.13 -16.76 11.62
N VAL A 246 -9.19 -17.21 10.37
CA VAL A 246 -9.19 -18.65 10.05
C VAL A 246 -7.78 -19.21 10.25
N VAL A 247 -7.63 -20.14 11.19
CA VAL A 247 -6.35 -20.80 11.49
C VAL A 247 -6.20 -22.09 10.70
N GLU A 248 -7.27 -22.89 10.64
CA GLU A 248 -7.31 -24.14 9.90
C GLU A 248 -8.74 -24.43 9.46
N GLU A 249 -8.91 -24.82 8.20
CA GLU A 249 -10.19 -25.33 7.67
C GLU A 249 -9.93 -26.44 6.63
N SER A 250 -10.97 -27.20 6.29
CA SER A 250 -10.87 -28.29 5.30
C SER A 250 -12.17 -28.47 4.51
N GLU A 251 -12.92 -27.38 4.34
CA GLU A 251 -14.21 -27.31 3.68
C GLU A 251 -14.11 -27.49 2.16
N THR A 252 -15.28 -27.53 1.52
CA THR A 252 -15.35 -27.62 0.06
C THR A 252 -15.08 -26.25 -0.54
N GLY A 253 -13.93 -26.08 -1.20
CA GLY A 253 -13.57 -24.83 -1.85
C GLY A 253 -14.63 -24.29 -2.82
N GLY A 254 -14.84 -22.98 -2.78
CA GLY A 254 -15.88 -22.24 -3.50
C GLY A 254 -17.31 -22.41 -2.96
N LEU A 255 -17.48 -22.94 -1.74
CA LEU A 255 -18.78 -23.10 -1.09
C LEU A 255 -18.68 -23.01 0.43
N GLY A 256 -17.88 -23.86 1.06
CA GLY A 256 -17.80 -23.97 2.52
C GLY A 256 -16.82 -22.98 3.13
N ASP A 257 -15.71 -22.72 2.43
CA ASP A 257 -14.79 -21.60 2.67
C ASP A 257 -15.53 -20.25 2.62
N ILE A 258 -16.22 -19.96 1.51
CA ILE A 258 -17.01 -18.73 1.35
C ILE A 258 -18.06 -18.59 2.47
N ALA A 259 -18.63 -19.71 2.91
CA ALA A 259 -19.62 -19.71 3.97
C ALA A 259 -19.04 -19.51 5.38
N ILE A 260 -17.76 -19.83 5.59
CA ILE A 260 -17.04 -19.46 6.81
C ILE A 260 -16.81 -17.95 6.80
N ASP A 261 -16.34 -17.40 5.68
CA ASP A 261 -16.03 -15.97 5.54
C ASP A 261 -17.30 -15.10 5.73
N GLU A 262 -18.40 -15.45 5.06
CA GLU A 262 -19.70 -14.76 5.23
C GLU A 262 -20.20 -14.80 6.70
N ILE A 263 -19.92 -15.89 7.43
CA ILE A 263 -20.27 -15.99 8.86
C ILE A 263 -19.39 -15.10 9.71
N ILE A 264 -18.08 -15.07 9.45
CA ILE A 264 -17.13 -14.20 10.15
C ILE A 264 -17.55 -12.73 9.99
N GLU A 265 -17.80 -12.29 8.76
CA GLU A 265 -18.26 -10.94 8.46
C GLU A 265 -19.57 -10.62 9.21
N SER A 266 -20.54 -11.53 9.14
CA SER A 266 -21.84 -11.36 9.82
C SER A 266 -21.69 -11.25 11.34
N VAL A 267 -20.80 -12.05 11.95
CA VAL A 267 -20.56 -12.02 13.39
C VAL A 267 -19.84 -10.74 13.80
N LEU A 268 -18.86 -10.28 13.02
CA LEU A 268 -18.17 -9.02 13.27
C LEU A 268 -19.12 -7.81 13.14
N GLU A 269 -19.99 -7.79 12.13
CA GLU A 269 -21.00 -6.74 11.98
C GLU A 269 -22.04 -6.77 13.12
N ALA A 270 -22.51 -7.97 13.48
CA ALA A 270 -23.54 -8.16 14.49
C ALA A 270 -23.00 -8.07 15.93
N GLN A 271 -21.69 -8.24 16.12
CA GLN A 271 -21.04 -8.46 17.42
C GLN A 271 -21.73 -9.58 18.21
N SER A 272 -22.11 -10.66 17.52
CA SER A 272 -22.95 -11.73 18.06
C SER A 272 -22.88 -12.99 17.18
N THR A 273 -22.95 -14.17 17.80
CA THR A 273 -23.08 -15.46 17.09
C THR A 273 -24.51 -15.78 16.66
N GLU A 274 -25.50 -14.93 17.02
CA GLU A 274 -26.90 -15.07 16.58
C GLU A 274 -27.12 -14.59 15.12
N VAL A 275 -26.35 -15.13 14.17
CA VAL A 275 -26.47 -14.85 12.73
C VAL A 275 -27.02 -16.05 11.96
N ASP A 276 -27.56 -15.82 10.76
CA ASP A 276 -28.15 -16.87 9.95
C ASP A 276 -27.06 -17.66 9.19
N SER A 277 -27.24 -18.98 9.07
CA SER A 277 -26.36 -19.84 8.26
C SER A 277 -26.47 -19.51 6.76
N VAL A 278 -25.39 -19.72 6.01
CA VAL A 278 -25.36 -19.52 4.56
C VAL A 278 -26.14 -20.62 3.83
N SER A 279 -26.97 -20.21 2.87
CA SER A 279 -27.83 -21.13 2.13
C SER A 279 -27.01 -22.06 1.22
N GLY A 280 -26.99 -23.35 1.54
CA GLY A 280 -26.32 -24.38 0.74
C GLY A 280 -24.99 -24.85 1.32
N ALA A 281 -24.53 -24.21 2.39
CA ALA A 281 -23.31 -24.55 3.14
C ALA A 281 -23.59 -24.60 4.66
N THR A 282 -24.78 -25.06 5.05
CA THR A 282 -25.27 -24.99 6.44
C THR A 282 -24.33 -25.64 7.46
N GLU A 283 -23.76 -26.80 7.16
CA GLU A 283 -22.84 -27.48 8.10
C GLU A 283 -21.52 -26.71 8.26
N SER A 284 -21.01 -26.08 7.19
CA SER A 284 -19.82 -25.23 7.23
C SER A 284 -20.09 -23.97 8.06
N SER A 285 -21.24 -23.32 7.84
CA SER A 285 -21.65 -22.14 8.63
C SER A 285 -21.87 -22.48 10.10
N GLU A 286 -22.53 -23.59 10.41
CA GLU A 286 -22.72 -24.05 11.79
C GLU A 286 -21.38 -24.40 12.45
N GLY A 287 -20.45 -25.00 11.71
CA GLY A 287 -19.09 -25.28 12.19
C GLY A 287 -18.29 -24.01 12.49
N ALA A 288 -18.39 -22.98 11.65
CA ALA A 288 -17.77 -21.67 11.92
C ALA A 288 -18.36 -21.02 13.19
N LEU A 289 -19.69 -21.00 13.31
CA LEU A 289 -20.36 -20.48 14.51
C LEU A 289 -19.96 -21.26 15.77
N GLU A 290 -19.87 -22.58 15.69
CA GLU A 290 -19.43 -23.43 16.81
C GLU A 290 -18.00 -23.07 17.23
N ALA A 291 -17.09 -22.87 16.28
CA ALA A 291 -15.71 -22.44 16.56
C ALA A 291 -15.67 -21.07 17.25
N ILE A 292 -16.46 -20.10 16.78
CA ILE A 292 -16.52 -18.77 17.40
C ILE A 292 -17.08 -18.86 18.82
N GLU A 293 -18.18 -19.60 19.02
CA GLU A 293 -18.78 -19.80 20.34
C GLU A 293 -17.82 -20.48 21.31
N ASP A 294 -17.09 -21.52 20.86
CA ASP A 294 -16.08 -22.21 21.67
C ASP A 294 -14.93 -21.29 22.09
N ALA A 295 -14.53 -20.34 21.25
CA ALA A 295 -13.54 -19.33 21.61
C ALA A 295 -14.07 -18.32 22.65
N LEU A 296 -15.31 -17.84 22.46
CA LEU A 296 -15.93 -16.83 23.34
C LEU A 296 -16.33 -17.38 24.72
N ASP A 297 -16.53 -18.69 24.85
CA ASP A 297 -16.90 -19.35 26.11
C ASP A 297 -15.71 -19.68 27.04
N GLN A 298 -14.46 -19.48 26.60
CA GLN A 298 -13.23 -19.81 27.34
C GLN A 298 -12.79 -18.74 28.37
#